data_AF-K5BRN9-F1
#
_entry.id   AF-K5BRN9-F1
#
_cell.length_a   1.000
_cell.length_b   1.000
_cell.length_c   1.000
_cell.angle_alpha   90.00
_cell.angle_beta   90.00
_cell.angle_gamma   90.00
#
_symmetry.space_group_name_H-M   'P 1'
#
loop_
_entity.id
_entity.type
_entity.pdbx_description
1 polymer ?
#
loop_
_entity_poly.entity_id
_entity_poly.type
_entity_poly.pdbx_seq_one_letter_code
_entity_poly.pdbx_strand_id
1 'polypeptide(L)'
;MKELVNNMLAEIEVDISEIDLYGYDIIETSLSMVHRLQTVLNDLKTKLQTYSFLAKEDEITFFKTQKPEILGRLLFFYKIYRIETQCPNGSNDVIRNYISKKLDNLTYFFNRNLDFYQYYRSHSTLYDEYYFVRGKSDLRLCTDSAQFDKDPNFSTGYDYKVAKIIANETPPIDLFP
;
A
#
# COMPACT_ATOMS: atom_id res chain seq x y z
N MET A 1 1.69 4.07 20.07
CA MET A 1 1.75 3.66 18.65
C MET A 1 0.98 4.60 17.73
N LYS A 2 -0.30 4.88 18.02
CA LYS A 2 -1.14 5.77 17.20
C LYS A 2 -0.54 7.16 16.91
N GLU A 3 -0.14 7.90 17.94
CA GLU A 3 0.48 9.23 17.76
C GLU A 3 1.76 9.17 16.93
N LEU A 4 2.57 8.14 17.15
CA LEU A 4 3.81 7.93 16.42
C LEU A 4 3.58 7.74 14.92
N VAL A 5 2.59 6.92 14.55
CA VAL A 5 2.23 6.73 13.14
C VAL A 5 1.62 7.99 12.55
N ASN A 6 0.79 8.72 13.30
CA ASN A 6 0.22 9.98 12.84
C ASN A 6 1.30 11.04 12.55
N ASN A 7 2.33 11.13 13.40
CA ASN A 7 3.46 12.04 13.17
C ASN A 7 4.25 11.64 11.92
N MET A 8 4.53 10.34 11.74
CA MET A 8 5.17 9.84 10.52
C MET A 8 4.34 10.15 9.27
N LEU A 9 3.02 9.98 9.34
CA LEU A 9 2.12 10.31 8.23
C LEU A 9 2.12 11.81 7.93
N ALA A 10 2.10 12.66 8.95
CA ALA A 10 2.18 14.11 8.77
C ALA A 10 3.49 14.54 8.07
N GLU A 11 4.63 13.96 8.46
CA GLU A 11 5.91 14.19 7.77
C GLU A 11 5.86 13.73 6.31
N ILE A 12 5.31 12.54 6.06
CA ILE A 12 5.16 12.00 4.70
C ILE A 12 4.26 12.90 3.84
N GLU A 13 3.17 13.44 4.40
CA GLU A 13 2.29 14.35 3.65
C GLU A 13 2.99 15.65 3.26
N VAL A 14 3.86 16.18 4.14
CA VAL A 14 4.71 17.32 3.79
C VAL A 14 5.64 16.95 2.62
N ASP A 15 6.36 15.83 2.73
CA ASP A 15 7.25 15.32 1.67
C ASP A 15 6.50 15.16 0.34
N ILE A 16 5.26 14.64 0.36
CA ILE A 16 4.43 14.43 -0.84
C ILE A 16 3.94 15.76 -1.43
N SER A 17 3.60 16.74 -0.61
CA SER A 17 3.07 18.04 -1.07
C SER A 17 4.07 18.85 -1.89
N GLU A 18 5.36 18.55 -1.76
CA GLU A 18 6.46 19.21 -2.49
C GLU A 18 6.75 18.56 -3.85
N ILE A 19 6.12 17.42 -4.17
CA ILE A 19 6.40 16.64 -5.38
C ILE A 19 5.62 17.18 -6.57
N ASP A 20 6.34 17.51 -7.64
CA ASP A 20 5.75 17.70 -8.96
C ASP A 20 5.65 16.35 -9.69
N LEU A 21 4.46 15.75 -9.72
CA LEU A 21 4.23 14.49 -10.43
C LEU A 21 4.29 14.63 -11.96
N TYR A 22 4.28 15.85 -12.48
CA TYR A 22 4.39 16.18 -13.91
C TYR A 22 5.79 16.68 -14.30
N GLY A 23 6.70 16.72 -13.32
CA GLY A 23 8.08 17.11 -13.50
C GLY A 23 8.86 16.11 -14.37
N TYR A 24 9.92 16.60 -15.01
CA TYR A 24 10.84 15.77 -15.80
C TYR A 24 11.64 14.78 -14.93
N ASP A 25 11.64 14.96 -13.62
CA ASP A 25 12.36 14.19 -12.61
C ASP A 25 11.48 13.12 -11.92
N ILE A 26 10.28 12.84 -12.43
CA ILE A 26 9.33 11.88 -11.82
C ILE A 26 9.95 10.51 -11.48
N ILE A 27 10.90 10.02 -12.28
CA ILE A 27 11.63 8.78 -11.99
C ILE A 27 12.50 8.92 -10.74
N GLU A 28 13.27 10.01 -10.63
CA GLU A 28 14.16 10.27 -9.51
C GLU A 28 13.35 10.57 -8.24
N THR A 29 12.33 11.41 -8.36
CA THR A 29 11.43 11.79 -7.26
C THR A 29 10.66 10.59 -6.73
N SER A 30 10.09 9.74 -7.60
CA SER A 30 9.42 8.52 -7.16
C SER A 30 10.38 7.52 -6.49
N LEU A 31 11.62 7.39 -6.97
CA LEU A 31 12.63 6.54 -6.35
C LEU A 31 13.07 7.07 -4.97
N SER A 32 13.27 8.38 -4.84
CA SER A 32 13.58 9.04 -3.57
C SER A 32 12.48 8.77 -2.53
N MET A 33 11.21 8.94 -2.93
CA MET A 33 10.08 8.63 -2.07
C MET A 33 9.99 7.17 -1.68
N VAL A 34 10.32 6.25 -2.58
CA VAL A 34 10.42 4.82 -2.26
C VAL A 34 11.43 4.58 -1.15
N HIS A 35 12.63 5.19 -1.23
CA HIS A 35 13.66 5.05 -0.20
C HIS A 35 13.25 5.68 1.14
N ARG A 36 12.66 6.88 1.11
CA ARG A 36 12.13 7.56 2.30
C ARG A 36 11.08 6.71 3.01
N LEU A 37 10.07 6.22 2.28
CA LEU A 37 8.97 5.43 2.83
C LEU A 37 9.42 4.04 3.30
N GLN A 38 10.41 3.43 2.62
CA GLN A 38 11.06 2.20 3.11
C GLN A 38 11.74 2.43 4.46
N THR A 39 12.42 3.58 4.62
CA THR A 39 13.07 3.94 5.89
C THR A 39 12.03 4.10 7.00
N VAL A 40 10.94 4.83 6.75
CA VAL A 40 9.84 4.99 7.71
C VAL A 40 9.22 3.65 8.11
N LEU A 41 9.01 2.75 7.16
CA LEU A 41 8.47 1.40 7.45
C LEU A 41 9.44 0.53 8.25
N ASN A 42 10.75 0.62 7.98
CA ASN A 42 11.76 -0.10 8.75
C ASN A 42 11.86 0.43 10.18
N ASP A 43 11.77 1.73 10.38
CA ASP A 43 11.70 2.35 11.70
C ASP A 43 10.44 1.93 12.44
N LEU A 44 9.29 1.92 11.76
CA LEU A 44 8.04 1.44 12.31
C LEU A 44 8.13 -0.04 12.71
N LYS A 45 8.74 -0.88 11.88
CA LYS A 45 8.98 -2.29 12.16
C LYS A 45 9.84 -2.48 13.41
N THR A 46 10.95 -1.75 13.52
CA THR A 46 11.85 -1.80 14.68
C THR A 46 11.13 -1.39 15.96
N LYS A 47 10.32 -0.33 15.91
CA LYS A 47 9.50 0.12 17.05
C LYS A 47 8.40 -0.87 17.42
N LEU A 48 7.85 -1.61 16.45
CA LEU A 48 6.84 -2.63 16.70
C LEU A 48 7.41 -3.86 17.42
N GLN A 49 8.69 -4.20 17.22
CA GLN A 49 9.32 -5.37 17.86
C GLN A 49 9.32 -5.28 19.39
N THR A 50 9.43 -4.08 19.96
CA THR A 50 9.40 -3.85 21.40
C THR A 50 8.01 -3.43 21.91
N TYR A 51 7.02 -3.29 21.03
CA TYR A 51 5.68 -2.84 21.36
C TYR A 51 4.68 -3.99 21.39
N SER A 52 3.99 -4.13 22.52
CA SER A 52 2.86 -5.04 22.65
C SER A 52 1.55 -4.24 22.68
N PHE A 53 0.58 -4.67 21.89
CA PHE A 53 -0.76 -4.07 21.93
C PHE A 53 -1.50 -4.53 23.18
N LEU A 54 -2.05 -3.59 23.93
CA LEU A 54 -2.83 -3.87 25.14
C LEU A 54 -4.24 -4.35 24.81
N ALA A 55 -4.83 -3.76 23.77
CA ALA A 55 -6.15 -4.08 23.26
C ALA A 55 -6.06 -4.65 21.85
N LYS A 56 -6.92 -5.62 21.52
CA LYS A 56 -6.99 -6.18 20.17
C LYS A 56 -7.45 -5.13 19.16
N GLU A 57 -8.29 -4.21 19.60
CA GLU A 57 -8.83 -3.10 18.84
C GLU A 57 -7.71 -2.16 18.37
N ASP A 58 -6.68 -1.96 19.20
CA ASP A 58 -5.49 -1.19 18.83
C ASP A 58 -4.64 -1.92 17.77
N GLU A 59 -4.51 -3.24 17.89
CA GLU A 59 -3.81 -4.07 16.90
C GLU A 59 -4.55 -4.07 15.56
N ILE A 60 -5.86 -4.26 15.59
CA ILE A 60 -6.73 -4.18 14.41
C ILE A 60 -6.61 -2.82 13.76
N THR A 61 -6.70 -1.73 14.53
CA THR A 61 -6.54 -0.37 14.01
C THR A 61 -5.18 -0.19 13.34
N PHE A 62 -4.12 -0.71 13.95
CA PHE A 62 -2.78 -0.62 13.40
C PHE A 62 -2.65 -1.33 12.04
N PHE A 63 -3.11 -2.59 11.94
CA PHE A 63 -3.00 -3.39 10.72
C PHE A 63 -4.07 -3.11 9.67
N LYS A 64 -5.21 -2.52 10.04
CA LYS A 64 -6.31 -2.15 9.13
C LYS A 64 -6.12 -0.77 8.51
N THR A 65 -5.59 0.20 9.25
CA THR A 65 -5.55 1.61 8.79
C THR A 65 -4.14 2.20 8.84
N GLN A 66 -3.49 2.21 10.01
CA GLN A 66 -2.26 2.99 10.24
C GLN A 66 -1.07 2.53 9.41
N LYS A 67 -0.71 1.23 9.51
CA LYS A 67 0.39 0.67 8.72
C LYS A 67 0.04 0.67 7.21
N PRO A 68 -1.17 0.26 6.78
CA PRO A 68 -1.53 0.29 5.38
C PRO A 68 -1.46 1.67 4.73
N GLU A 69 -1.73 2.77 5.44
CA GLU A 69 -1.59 4.14 4.93
C GLU A 69 -0.15 4.43 4.46
N ILE A 70 0.85 4.11 5.28
CA ILE A 70 2.28 4.31 4.93
C ILE A 70 2.68 3.36 3.80
N LEU A 71 2.33 2.07 3.93
CA LEU A 71 2.67 1.06 2.93
C LEU A 71 1.98 1.29 1.58
N GLY A 72 0.77 1.84 1.58
CA GLY A 72 0.03 2.21 0.39
C GLY A 72 0.75 3.31 -0.39
N ARG A 73 1.23 4.36 0.29
CA ARG A 73 2.05 5.40 -0.32
C ARG A 73 3.35 4.83 -0.91
N LEU A 74 4.02 3.91 -0.21
CA LEU A 74 5.22 3.24 -0.74
C LEU A 74 4.90 2.47 -2.03
N LEU A 75 3.84 1.67 -2.02
CA LEU A 75 3.43 0.89 -3.18
C LEU A 75 3.02 1.78 -4.35
N PHE A 76 2.40 2.94 -4.08
CA PHE A 76 2.03 3.93 -5.07
C PHE A 76 3.27 4.51 -5.78
N PHE A 77 4.23 5.07 -5.04
CA PHE A 77 5.45 5.63 -5.65
C PHE A 77 6.28 4.55 -6.35
N TYR A 78 6.36 3.34 -5.79
CA TYR A 78 7.02 2.23 -6.45
C TYR A 78 6.32 1.84 -7.76
N LYS A 79 4.99 1.93 -7.82
CA LYS A 79 4.22 1.69 -9.05
C LYS A 79 4.50 2.76 -10.09
N ILE A 80 4.56 4.04 -9.73
CA ILE A 80 4.97 5.14 -10.63
C ILE A 80 6.37 4.87 -11.18
N TYR A 81 7.36 4.69 -10.28
CA TYR A 81 8.74 4.41 -10.66
C TYR A 81 8.82 3.26 -11.67
N ARG A 82 8.10 2.15 -11.42
CA ARG A 82 8.06 1.00 -12.32
C ARG A 82 7.34 1.26 -13.63
N ILE A 83 6.29 2.08 -13.64
CA ILE A 83 5.57 2.42 -14.87
C ILE A 83 6.49 3.23 -15.78
N GLU A 84 7.13 4.27 -15.24
CA GLU A 84 8.02 5.17 -15.97
C GLU A 84 9.28 4.47 -16.46
N THR A 85 10.00 3.75 -15.59
CA THR A 85 11.26 3.07 -15.96
C THR A 85 11.08 1.89 -16.92
N GLN A 86 9.89 1.29 -16.95
CA GLN A 86 9.57 0.17 -17.85
C GLN A 86 8.74 0.62 -19.06
N CYS A 87 8.45 1.92 -19.19
CA CYS A 87 7.74 2.46 -20.33
C CYS A 87 8.61 2.26 -21.59
N PRO A 88 8.10 1.59 -22.64
CA PRO A 88 8.89 1.34 -23.84
C PRO A 88 9.12 2.62 -24.63
N ASN A 89 10.35 2.80 -25.13
CA ASN A 89 10.64 3.78 -26.17
C ASN A 89 10.02 3.29 -27.48
N GLY A 90 8.90 3.89 -27.91
CA GLY A 90 8.16 3.42 -29.08
C GLY A 90 7.15 4.45 -29.57
N SER A 91 6.37 4.07 -30.59
CA SER A 91 5.27 4.92 -31.06
C SER A 91 4.21 5.11 -29.99
N ASN A 92 3.36 6.12 -30.16
CA ASN A 92 2.22 6.37 -29.27
C ASN A 92 1.33 5.12 -29.10
N ASP A 93 1.22 4.27 -30.10
CA ASP A 93 0.44 3.03 -30.02
C ASP A 93 1.09 1.97 -29.11
N VAL A 94 2.43 1.87 -29.12
CA VAL A 94 3.17 0.98 -28.23
C VAL A 94 3.03 1.44 -26.77
N ILE A 95 3.14 2.75 -26.53
CA ILE A 95 2.94 3.35 -25.21
C ILE A 95 1.50 3.15 -24.73
N ARG A 96 0.51 3.42 -25.58
CA ARG A 96 -0.91 3.21 -25.26
C ARG A 96 -1.19 1.75 -24.88
N ASN A 97 -0.68 0.79 -25.64
CA ASN A 97 -0.84 -0.63 -25.34
C ASN A 97 -0.18 -1.02 -24.00
N TYR A 98 0.98 -0.46 -23.69
CA TYR A 98 1.63 -0.66 -22.40
C TYR A 98 0.75 -0.17 -21.24
N ILE A 99 0.21 1.05 -21.35
CA ILE A 99 -0.69 1.63 -20.35
C ILE A 99 -1.97 0.80 -20.21
N SER A 100 -2.60 0.40 -21.32
CA SER A 100 -3.79 -0.47 -21.32
C SER A 100 -3.54 -1.77 -20.57
N LYS A 101 -2.40 -2.43 -20.78
CA LYS A 101 -2.03 -3.64 -20.02
C LYS A 101 -1.88 -3.38 -18.52
N LYS A 102 -1.41 -2.21 -18.11
CA LYS A 102 -1.35 -1.85 -16.67
C LYS A 102 -2.75 -1.66 -16.10
N LEU A 103 -3.68 -1.08 -16.85
CA LEU A 103 -5.09 -0.95 -16.48
C LEU A 103 -5.80 -2.31 -16.41
N ASP A 104 -5.56 -3.20 -17.37
CA ASP A 104 -6.13 -4.55 -17.35
C ASP A 104 -5.67 -5.34 -16.11
N ASN A 105 -4.39 -5.22 -15.74
CA ASN A 105 -3.87 -5.82 -14.52
C ASN A 105 -4.52 -5.26 -13.25
N LEU A 106 -4.84 -3.96 -13.24
CA LEU A 106 -5.55 -3.31 -12.15
C LEU A 106 -6.97 -3.86 -12.03
N THR A 107 -7.71 -3.94 -13.14
CA THR A 107 -9.06 -4.53 -13.19
C THR A 107 -9.05 -6.00 -12.77
N TYR A 108 -8.05 -6.78 -13.23
CA TYR A 108 -7.89 -8.17 -12.82
C TYR A 108 -7.67 -8.30 -11.31
N PHE A 109 -6.82 -7.45 -10.72
CA PHE A 109 -6.60 -7.44 -9.28
C PHE A 109 -7.89 -7.11 -8.50
N PHE A 110 -8.65 -6.12 -8.96
CA PHE A 110 -9.94 -5.75 -8.38
C PHE A 110 -10.92 -6.94 -8.42
N ASN A 111 -11.14 -7.53 -9.60
CA ASN A 111 -12.06 -8.65 -9.77
C ASN A 111 -11.69 -9.87 -8.92
N ARG A 112 -10.39 -10.18 -8.83
CA ARG A 112 -9.90 -11.31 -8.02
C ARG A 112 -10.09 -11.10 -6.52
N ASN A 113 -10.18 -9.86 -6.05
CA ASN A 113 -10.33 -9.52 -4.63
C ASN A 113 -11.66 -8.83 -4.34
N LEU A 114 -12.68 -9.00 -5.19
CA LEU A 114 -13.94 -8.26 -5.12
C LEU A 114 -14.60 -8.32 -3.74
N ASP A 115 -14.68 -9.51 -3.13
CA ASP A 115 -15.28 -9.69 -1.81
C ASP A 115 -14.54 -8.90 -0.71
N PHE A 116 -13.21 -8.89 -0.78
CA PHE A 116 -12.39 -8.11 0.15
C PHE A 116 -12.49 -6.60 -0.11
N TYR A 117 -12.61 -6.19 -1.37
CA TYR A 117 -12.90 -4.80 -1.73
C TYR A 117 -14.26 -4.35 -1.18
N GLN A 118 -15.30 -5.16 -1.29
CA GLN A 118 -16.64 -4.87 -0.73
C GLN A 118 -16.58 -4.75 0.79
N TYR A 119 -15.88 -5.68 1.45
CA TYR A 119 -15.62 -5.60 2.89
C TYR A 119 -14.93 -4.27 3.28
N TYR A 120 -13.83 -3.93 2.59
CA TYR A 120 -13.05 -2.74 2.87
C TYR A 120 -13.86 -1.44 2.66
N ARG A 121 -14.53 -1.31 1.50
CA ARG A 121 -15.30 -0.11 1.14
C ARG A 121 -16.60 0.06 1.94
N SER A 122 -17.16 -1.02 2.47
CA SER A 122 -18.33 -0.93 3.37
C SER A 122 -17.97 -0.50 4.79
N HIS A 123 -16.67 -0.31 5.09
CA HIS A 123 -16.17 -0.02 6.44
C HIS A 123 -16.63 -1.04 7.49
N SER A 124 -16.93 -2.27 7.06
CA SER A 124 -17.37 -3.34 7.96
C SER A 124 -16.27 -3.69 8.97
N THR A 125 -16.70 -4.06 10.16
CA THR A 125 -15.84 -4.55 11.25
C THR A 125 -16.06 -6.04 11.54
N LEU A 126 -17.00 -6.68 10.84
CA LEU A 126 -17.44 -8.06 11.11
C LEU A 126 -16.29 -9.08 11.05
N TYR A 127 -15.31 -8.84 10.18
CA TYR A 127 -14.20 -9.76 9.94
C TYR A 127 -12.84 -9.21 10.41
N ASP A 128 -12.83 -8.13 11.21
CA ASP A 128 -11.58 -7.47 11.60
C ASP A 128 -10.66 -8.38 12.39
N GLU A 129 -11.21 -9.19 13.30
CA GLU A 129 -10.43 -10.17 14.06
C GLU A 129 -9.80 -11.26 13.20
N TYR A 130 -10.39 -11.58 12.05
CA TYR A 130 -9.87 -12.60 11.14
C TYR A 130 -8.80 -12.02 10.21
N TYR A 131 -8.90 -10.74 9.84
CA TYR A 131 -8.00 -10.11 8.89
C TYR A 131 -6.82 -9.37 9.54
N PHE A 132 -7.00 -8.78 10.72
CA PHE A 132 -6.07 -7.78 11.26
C PHE A 132 -5.49 -8.13 12.63
N VAL A 133 -5.72 -9.33 13.15
CA VAL A 133 -5.02 -9.87 14.33
C VAL A 133 -3.95 -10.86 13.87
N ARG A 134 -2.71 -10.71 14.36
CA ARG A 134 -1.61 -11.61 13.99
C ARG A 134 -1.87 -13.05 14.47
N GLY A 135 -1.33 -14.01 13.74
CA GLY A 135 -1.43 -15.44 14.08
C GLY A 135 -2.81 -16.08 13.86
N LYS A 136 -3.82 -15.32 13.42
CA LYS A 136 -5.18 -15.81 13.10
C LYS A 136 -5.44 -16.02 11.60
N SER A 137 -4.41 -15.99 10.76
CA SER A 137 -4.56 -16.12 9.30
C SER A 137 -5.12 -17.49 8.91
N ASP A 138 -6.36 -17.52 8.41
CA ASP A 138 -6.94 -18.73 7.80
C ASP A 138 -6.48 -18.84 6.35
N LEU A 139 -5.78 -19.93 6.04
CA LEU A 139 -5.31 -20.28 4.69
C LEU A 139 -6.43 -20.30 3.65
N ARG A 140 -7.67 -20.57 4.08
CA ARG A 140 -8.85 -20.62 3.21
C ARG A 140 -9.33 -19.23 2.82
N LEU A 141 -9.05 -18.21 3.62
CA LEU A 141 -9.47 -16.83 3.37
C LEU A 141 -8.44 -16.06 2.54
N CYS A 142 -7.14 -16.41 2.66
CA CYS A 142 -6.06 -15.69 2.01
C CYS A 142 -5.35 -16.57 0.97
N THR A 143 -5.66 -16.33 -0.30
CA THR A 143 -5.09 -17.06 -1.45
C THR A 143 -3.75 -16.51 -1.95
N ASP A 144 -3.16 -15.52 -1.29
CA ASP A 144 -1.88 -14.94 -1.71
C ASP A 144 -0.73 -15.68 -1.01
N SER A 145 0.06 -16.43 -1.77
CA SER A 145 1.21 -17.19 -1.26
C SER A 145 2.27 -16.29 -0.63
N ALA A 146 2.25 -14.98 -0.88
CA ALA A 146 3.14 -14.03 -0.21
C ALA A 146 2.95 -13.98 1.32
N GLN A 147 1.87 -14.57 1.88
CA GLN A 147 1.70 -14.65 3.33
C GLN A 147 2.69 -15.60 4.03
N PHE A 148 3.24 -16.59 3.31
CA PHE A 148 4.11 -17.62 3.89
C PHE A 148 5.53 -17.13 4.19
N ASP A 149 5.96 -16.07 3.51
CA ASP A 149 7.31 -15.49 3.60
C ASP A 149 7.32 -14.13 4.30
N LYS A 150 6.18 -13.73 4.88
CA LYS A 150 6.05 -12.46 5.60
C LYS A 150 6.39 -12.64 7.07
N ASP A 151 7.02 -11.61 7.63
CA ASP A 151 7.31 -11.51 9.06
C ASP A 151 5.98 -11.53 9.86
N PRO A 152 5.68 -12.61 10.60
CA PRO A 152 4.40 -12.76 11.30
C PRO A 152 4.26 -11.77 12.46
N ASN A 153 5.35 -11.16 12.92
CA ASN A 153 5.32 -10.13 13.97
C ASN A 153 4.96 -8.75 13.40
N PHE A 154 5.17 -8.54 12.10
CA PHE A 154 4.97 -7.26 11.44
C PHE A 154 3.86 -7.28 10.37
N SER A 155 3.22 -8.40 10.05
CA SER A 155 2.16 -8.45 9.03
C SER A 155 1.09 -9.49 9.35
N THR A 156 -0.14 -9.20 8.93
CA THR A 156 -1.27 -10.15 8.96
C THR A 156 -1.57 -10.74 7.58
N GLY A 157 -0.89 -10.25 6.53
CA GLY A 157 -1.17 -10.56 5.13
C GLY A 157 -2.22 -9.63 4.53
N TYR A 158 -3.32 -9.36 5.25
CA TYR A 158 -4.40 -8.47 4.79
C TYR A 158 -4.08 -6.99 4.94
N ASP A 159 -3.22 -6.61 5.89
CA ASP A 159 -2.63 -5.27 5.96
C ASP A 159 -1.98 -4.87 4.62
N TYR A 160 -1.29 -5.81 3.98
CA TYR A 160 -0.72 -5.60 2.64
C TYR A 160 -1.79 -5.53 1.53
N LYS A 161 -2.88 -6.29 1.65
CA LYS A 161 -4.00 -6.18 0.70
C LYS A 161 -4.65 -4.81 0.79
N VAL A 162 -4.88 -4.29 2.00
CA VAL A 162 -5.38 -2.92 2.21
C VAL A 162 -4.40 -1.91 1.63
N ALA A 163 -3.09 -2.03 1.90
CA ALA A 163 -2.08 -1.14 1.32
C ALA A 163 -2.10 -1.15 -0.23
N LYS A 164 -2.30 -2.32 -0.85
CA LYS A 164 -2.49 -2.43 -2.31
C LYS A 164 -3.75 -1.74 -2.78
N ILE A 165 -4.86 -1.84 -2.04
CA ILE A 165 -6.11 -1.13 -2.35
C ILE A 165 -5.84 0.37 -2.32
N ILE A 166 -5.27 0.88 -1.23
CA ILE A 166 -4.91 2.30 -1.07
C ILE A 166 -4.05 2.75 -2.26
N ALA A 167 -2.94 2.06 -2.54
CA ALA A 167 -2.04 2.42 -3.64
C ALA A 167 -2.70 2.42 -5.04
N ASN A 168 -3.76 1.64 -5.21
CA ASN A 168 -4.50 1.55 -6.46
C ASN A 168 -5.62 2.59 -6.55
N GLU A 169 -6.15 3.03 -5.41
CA GLU A 169 -7.21 4.04 -5.31
C GLU A 169 -6.65 5.45 -5.13
N THR A 170 -5.41 5.60 -4.66
CA THR A 170 -4.69 6.88 -4.64
C THR A 170 -4.67 7.40 -6.06
N PRO A 171 -5.47 8.44 -6.37
CA PRO A 171 -5.32 9.10 -7.64
C PRO A 171 -3.93 9.74 -7.59
N PRO A 172 -3.08 9.53 -8.60
CA PRO A 172 -2.03 10.49 -8.85
C PRO A 172 -2.75 11.81 -9.06
N ILE A 173 -2.56 12.69 -8.09
CA ILE A 173 -3.21 13.99 -8.00
C ILE A 173 -3.15 14.60 -9.41
N ASP A 174 -4.34 14.76 -10.03
CA ASP A 174 -4.59 15.33 -11.37
C ASP A 174 -4.34 14.50 -12.65
N LEU A 175 -4.30 13.15 -12.65
CA LEU A 175 -4.06 12.39 -13.92
C LEU A 175 -5.19 12.36 -14.95
N PHE A 176 -6.27 13.13 -14.81
CA PHE A 176 -7.24 13.27 -15.89
C PHE A 176 -7.65 14.74 -16.05
N PRO A 177 -7.58 15.29 -17.28
CA PRO A 177 -8.07 16.63 -17.59
C PRO A 177 -9.58 16.76 -17.40
#